data_AF-A0A6I9U8Q9-F1
#
_entry.id   AF-A0A6I9U8Q9-F1
#
_cell.length_a   1.000
_cell.length_b   1.000
_cell.length_c   1.000
_cell.angle_alpha   90.00
_cell.angle_beta   90.00
_cell.angle_gamma   90.00
#
_symmetry.space_group_name_H-M   'P 1'
#
loop_
_entity.id
_entity.type
_entity.pdbx_description
1 polymer ?
#
loop_
_entity_poly.entity_id
_entity_poly.type
_entity_poly.pdbx_seq_one_letter_code
_entity_poly.pdbx_strand_id
1 'polypeptide(L)' 'MCFLGCEEEETELGRQAAPGTCPYCRGKVQAVDVSSRWRFCFLPICFRFKRKYLCSLCSRKLVLYDT' A
#
# COMPACT_ATOMS: atom_id res chain seq x y z
N MET A 1 21.85 23.50 -11.11
CA MET A 1 22.30 22.17 -10.67
C MET A 1 21.23 21.61 -9.74
N CYS A 2 20.37 20.70 -10.23
CA CYS A 2 19.41 20.03 -9.37
C CYS A 2 20.07 18.80 -8.78
N PHE A 3 20.42 18.84 -7.51
CA PHE A 3 20.77 17.67 -6.72
C PHE A 3 19.51 16.79 -6.68
N LEU A 4 19.52 15.62 -7.32
CA LEU A 4 18.37 14.74 -7.47
C LEU A 4 17.89 14.21 -6.10
N GLY A 5 17.09 15.00 -5.39
CA GLY A 5 16.22 14.49 -4.34
C GLY A 5 15.01 13.83 -4.99
N CYS A 6 15.03 12.51 -5.14
CA CYS A 6 13.80 11.76 -5.39
C CYS A 6 13.02 11.72 -4.08
N GLU A 7 11.95 12.51 -4.00
CA GLU A 7 11.01 12.43 -2.88
C GLU A 7 9.88 11.47 -3.25
N GLU A 8 9.82 10.33 -2.53
CA GLU A 8 8.73 9.37 -2.61
C GLU A 8 7.71 9.69 -1.50
N GLU A 9 6.52 10.13 -1.89
CA GLU A 9 5.44 10.46 -0.96
C GLU A 9 4.41 9.32 -0.98
N GLU A 10 4.32 8.55 0.12
CA GLU A 10 3.30 7.52 0.30
C GLU A 10 2.05 8.14 0.94
N THR A 11 0.89 8.03 0.28
CA THR A 11 -0.41 8.47 0.77
C THR A 11 -1.36 7.28 0.87
N GLU A 12 -1.97 7.07 2.04
CA GLU A 12 -3.07 6.11 2.18
C GLU A 12 -4.32 6.69 1.50
N LEU A 13 -4.79 6.06 0.43
CA LEU A 13 -5.99 6.50 -0.29
C LEU A 13 -7.27 5.94 0.31
N GLY A 14 -7.21 4.75 0.90
CA GLY A 14 -8.37 4.14 1.50
C GLY A 14 -8.11 2.75 2.07
N ARG A 15 -9.03 2.34 2.94
CA ARG A 15 -9.08 0.99 3.50
C ARG A 15 -10.38 0.34 3.06
N GLN A 16 -10.28 -0.83 2.45
CA GLN A 16 -11.40 -1.62 1.99
C GLN A 16 -11.35 -3.01 2.63
N ALA A 17 -12.50 -3.60 2.95
CA ALA A 17 -12.52 -5.00 3.37
C ALA A 17 -12.16 -5.88 2.16
N ALA A 18 -11.22 -6.81 2.34
CA ALA A 18 -10.82 -7.74 1.31
C ALA A 18 -11.51 -9.10 1.54
N PRO A 19 -11.91 -9.81 0.47
CA PRO A 19 -12.34 -11.19 0.59
C PRO A 19 -11.16 -12.05 1.04
N GLY A 20 -11.42 -12.94 1.98
CA GLY A 20 -10.42 -13.85 2.54
C GLY A 20 -10.24 -13.71 4.04
N THR A 21 -9.48 -14.64 4.58
CA THR A 21 -9.33 -14.81 6.02
C THR A 21 -7.85 -14.93 6.37
N CYS A 22 -7.41 -14.28 7.44
CA CYS A 22 -6.03 -14.36 7.89
C CYS A 22 -5.68 -15.82 8.25
N PRO A 23 -4.60 -16.41 7.68
CA PRO A 23 -4.23 -17.80 7.93
C PRO A 23 -3.80 -18.04 9.38
N TYR A 24 -3.42 -16.98 10.12
CA TYR A 24 -2.94 -17.09 11.49
C TYR A 24 -4.05 -17.04 12.54
N CYS A 25 -5.00 -16.11 12.40
CA CYS A 25 -6.02 -15.85 13.43
C CYS A 25 -7.47 -16.03 12.93
N ARG A 26 -7.65 -16.46 11.68
CA ARG A 26 -8.94 -16.54 11.00
C ARG A 26 -9.75 -15.22 11.02
N GLY A 27 -9.07 -14.09 11.20
CA GLY A 27 -9.67 -12.76 11.20
C GLY A 27 -9.96 -12.22 9.81
N LYS A 28 -10.79 -11.18 9.74
CA LYS A 28 -11.07 -10.45 8.50
C LYS A 28 -9.79 -9.80 7.97
N VAL A 29 -9.68 -9.76 6.64
CA VAL A 29 -8.59 -9.09 5.94
C VAL A 29 -9.09 -7.74 5.43
N GLN A 30 -8.26 -6.72 5.59
CA GLN A 30 -8.44 -5.40 5.01
C GLN A 30 -7.38 -5.20 3.92
N ALA A 31 -7.82 -4.73 2.75
CA ALA A 31 -6.95 -4.14 1.75
C ALA A 31 -6.79 -2.66 2.05
N VAL A 32 -5.55 -2.19 2.04
CA VAL A 32 -5.18 -0.79 2.19
C VAL A 32 -4.55 -0.36 0.89
N ASP A 33 -5.23 0.55 0.20
CA ASP A 33 -4.81 1.10 -1.07
C ASP A 33 -3.92 2.32 -0.78
N VAL A 34 -2.64 2.20 -1.12
CA VAL A 34 -1.62 3.23 -0.91
C VAL A 34 -1.18 3.75 -2.28
N SER A 35 -1.22 5.06 -2.49
CA SER A 35 -0.57 5.68 -3.65
C SER A 35 0.80 6.21 -3.24
N SER A 36 1.82 5.83 -4.01
CA SER A 36 3.15 6.42 -3.92
C SER A 36 3.27 7.43 -5.06
N ARG A 37 3.39 8.71 -4.72
CA ARG A 37 3.63 9.78 -5.69
C ARG A 37 5.11 10.11 -5.70
N TRP A 38 5.73 9.92 -6.86
CA TRP A 38 7.12 10.29 -7.07
C TRP A 38 7.16 11.72 -7.61
N ARG A 39 7.77 12.62 -6.83
CA ARG A 39 8.01 14.00 -7.24
C ARG A 39 9.48 14.14 -7.62
N PHE A 40 9.73 14.66 -8.81
CA PHE A 40 11.10 14.92 -9.25
C PHE A 40 11.25 16.39 -9.58
N CYS A 41 12.08 17.06 -8.78
CA CYS A 41 12.32 18.50 -8.79
C CYS A 41 11.03 19.33 -8.61
N PHE A 42 10.08 19.31 -9.55
CA PHE A 42 8.75 19.96 -9.46
C PHE A 42 7.67 19.27 -10.32
N LEU A 43 7.98 18.15 -10.99
CA LEU A 43 7.05 17.44 -11.85
C LEU A 43 6.55 16.16 -11.15
N PRO A 44 5.22 15.92 -11.08
CA PRO A 44 4.69 14.63 -10.67
C PRO A 44 4.99 13.62 -11.79
N ILE A 45 6.03 12.81 -11.64
CA ILE A 45 6.49 11.93 -12.72
C ILE A 45 5.69 10.63 -12.75
N CYS A 46 5.35 10.05 -11.60
CA CYS A 46 4.70 8.75 -11.53
C CYS A 46 3.80 8.61 -10.29
N PHE A 47 2.56 8.16 -10.50
CA PHE A 47 1.69 7.66 -9.42
C PHE A 47 1.72 6.14 -9.45
N ARG A 48 2.26 5.54 -8.40
CA ARG A 48 2.30 4.08 -8.24
C ARG A 48 1.29 3.67 -7.18
N PHE A 49 0.21 3.02 -7.59
CA PHE A 49 -0.76 2.45 -6.67
C PHE A 49 -0.27 1.08 -6.19
N LYS A 50 -0.22 0.90 -4.87
CA LYS A 50 0.15 -0.35 -4.21
C LYS A 50 -0.97 -0.73 -3.25
N ARG A 51 -1.49 -1.95 -3.39
CA ARG A 51 -2.46 -2.52 -2.44
C ARG A 51 -1.73 -3.37 -1.41
N LYS A 52 -1.83 -3.00 -0.13
CA LYS A 52 -1.26 -3.73 1.01
C LYS A 52 -2.41 -4.48 1.70
N TYR A 53 -2.25 -5.75 2.04
CA TYR A 53 -3.28 -6.48 2.79
C TYR A 53 -2.86 -6.59 4.26
N LEU A 54 -3.80 -6.38 5.17
CA LEU A 54 -3.58 -6.34 6.61
C LEU A 54 -4.73 -7.06 7.31
N CYS A 55 -4.45 -7.87 8.33
CA CYS A 55 -5.52 -8.44 9.15
C CYS A 55 -6.07 -7.38 10.11
N SER A 56 -7.40 -7.25 10.22
CA SER A 56 -8.01 -6.30 11.17
C SER A 56 -7.85 -6.69 12.65
N LEU A 57 -7.57 -7.98 12.93
CA LEU A 57 -7.46 -8.49 14.30
C LEU A 57 -6.02 -8.49 14.80
N CYS A 58 -5.10 -9.03 14.02
CA CYS A 58 -3.69 -9.16 14.43
C CYS A 58 -2.78 -8.11 13.81
N SER A 59 -3.32 -7.18 13.00
CA SER A 59 -2.59 -6.12 12.28
C SER A 59 -1.40 -6.62 11.46
N ARG A 60 -1.32 -7.93 11.18
CA ARG A 60 -0.25 -8.52 10.38
C ARG A 60 -0.46 -8.20 8.92
N LYS A 61 0.64 -7.85 8.25
CA LYS A 61 0.69 -7.68 6.79
C LYS A 61 0.58 -9.05 6.13
N LEU A 62 -0.36 -9.18 5.21
CA LEU A 62 -0.62 -10.36 4.42
C LEU A 62 -0.13 -10.10 2.99
N VAL A 63 0.47 -11.11 2.38
CA VAL A 63 0.91 -11.11 0.98
C VAL A 63 0.04 -12.13 0.27
N LEU A 64 -0.71 -11.71 -0.75
CA LEU A 64 -1.42 -12.65 -1.62
C LEU A 64 -0.40 -13.30 -2.54
N TYR A 65 -0.32 -14.63 -2.49
CA TYR A 65 0.37 -15.43 -3.49
C TYR A 65 -0.70 -15.90 -4.47
N ASP A 66 -0.70 -15.33 -5.68
CA ASP A 66 -1.50 -15.86 -6.79
C ASP A 66 -0.89 -17.23 -7.14
N THR A 67 -1.68 -18.30 -7.04
CA THR A 67 -1.25 -19.68 -7.31
C THR A 67 -1.69 -20.06 -8.71
#